data_AF-A0A2T7QA45-F1
#
_entry.id   AF-A0A2T7QA45-F1
#
_cell.length_a   1.000
_cell.length_b   1.000
_cell.length_c   1.000
_cell.angle_alpha   90.00
_cell.angle_beta   90.00
_cell.angle_gamma   90.00
#
_symmetry.space_group_name_H-M   'P 1'
#
loop_
_entity.id
_entity.type
_entity.pdbx_description
1 polymer ?
#
loop_
_entity_poly.entity_id
_entity_poly.type
_entity_poly.pdbx_seq_one_letter_code
_entity_poly.pdbx_strand_id
1 'polypeptide(L)'
;MYSNFYINKQSGTYSETLEAYGLGNLLYEILHRNNVSGIKITIEDLGYQHLIKTNKPITEAYIDNLPFFQIFKFIKKEVNQSMPTGIAEYFDYPANKAIQDDYKAKFAQIEKLKSEGEKKAAKKALNEEKLSEFGKSMDPEFDVYREAQGNINYPNFLSLFSNYFDNKLNFKELIRLIIVNYSDSNFLFEKIKKLIPDSSSTFSDFIKPVQLYNPNQGKGNNKIKANGFDFSKATIQSNWISESMKISGALSYMVCQYVKVGSSYDMKIYVPEFNQVSLKGARDVLTDFKKYLKSTSPIKLDILNILDFTAKFIKYSEEYNGKVNKTLKGFHSVYQKDLGQNKAVANIAFINTPDFVEYNNQEEALEWIEILEQQRNLISNIKELGDSMQGLQAYRNFLGSIGNMALDYFSHFSYWYGNYLMQQLTKGNKFVRTFKIEHLNKFYQNMSTQELNLTEIIKNDGFEAVAKAIRKSTVSLQYTPKDQRKFEIRYGLAQQLQNKAKSKEDLATFIGEFIGTYNAETARNAEKNGGKPSRANVKDEELIQFYSLLDKNPPRLIGALLSSYGFALNKKEAPESEVQDDENNQEEN
;
A
#
# COMPACT_ATOMS: atom_id res chain seq x y z
N MET A 1 -5.09 -37.20 11.47
CA MET A 1 -4.02 -36.45 10.78
C MET A 1 -4.69 -35.30 10.05
N TYR A 2 -4.19 -34.08 10.21
CA TYR A 2 -4.83 -32.88 9.70
C TYR A 2 -3.85 -32.14 8.78
N SER A 3 -4.26 -31.86 7.54
CA SER A 3 -3.43 -31.13 6.57
C SER A 3 -4.08 -29.87 6.03
N ASN A 4 -5.41 -29.80 6.08
CA ASN A 4 -6.23 -28.72 5.55
C ASN A 4 -7.08 -28.14 6.68
N PHE A 5 -7.12 -26.82 6.75
CA PHE A 5 -7.87 -26.09 7.76
C PHE A 5 -8.66 -24.96 7.11
N TYR A 6 -9.88 -24.71 7.58
CA TYR A 6 -10.82 -23.79 6.93
C TYR A 6 -11.28 -22.69 7.89
N ILE A 7 -11.34 -21.46 7.39
CA ILE A 7 -11.88 -20.30 8.10
C ILE A 7 -12.89 -19.59 7.20
N ASN A 8 -14.15 -19.56 7.61
CA ASN A 8 -15.22 -18.91 6.86
C ASN A 8 -15.13 -17.40 6.96
N LYS A 9 -15.21 -16.69 5.84
CA LYS A 9 -15.28 -15.22 5.81
C LYS A 9 -16.69 -14.76 6.15
N GLN A 10 -16.82 -13.93 7.18
CA GLN A 10 -18.13 -13.48 7.67
C GLN A 10 -18.23 -11.96 7.76
N SER A 11 -17.12 -11.28 8.09
CA SER A 11 -17.14 -9.86 8.36
C SER A 11 -17.02 -8.99 7.11
N GLY A 12 -16.42 -9.53 6.03
CA GLY A 12 -16.00 -8.73 4.88
C GLY A 12 -14.86 -7.76 5.20
N THR A 13 -14.12 -8.01 6.29
CA THR A 13 -13.00 -7.20 6.77
C THR A 13 -11.76 -8.06 6.98
N TYR A 14 -10.65 -7.47 7.45
CA TYR A 14 -9.42 -8.22 7.68
C TYR A 14 -9.49 -9.23 8.83
N SER A 15 -10.58 -9.28 9.62
CA SER A 15 -10.69 -10.13 10.81
C SER A 15 -10.35 -11.59 10.51
N GLU A 16 -10.96 -12.17 9.48
CA GLU A 16 -10.76 -13.57 9.12
C GLU A 16 -9.40 -13.80 8.41
N THR A 17 -8.88 -12.79 7.73
CA THR A 17 -7.53 -12.80 7.14
C THR A 17 -6.47 -12.89 8.25
N LEU A 18 -6.62 -12.11 9.33
CA LEU A 18 -5.74 -12.20 10.51
C LEU A 18 -5.87 -13.55 11.21
N GLU A 19 -7.09 -14.08 11.32
CA GLU A 19 -7.34 -15.40 11.89
C GLU A 19 -6.60 -16.50 11.11
N ALA A 20 -6.63 -16.44 9.77
CA ALA A 20 -5.90 -17.37 8.91
C ALA A 20 -4.38 -17.29 9.09
N TYR A 21 -3.83 -16.07 9.19
CA TYR A 21 -2.42 -15.90 9.48
C TYR A 21 -2.03 -16.43 10.86
N GLY A 22 -2.85 -16.19 11.88
CA GLY A 22 -2.61 -16.69 13.25
C GLY A 22 -2.64 -18.20 13.33
N LEU A 23 -3.61 -18.84 12.66
CA LEU A 23 -3.63 -20.30 12.57
C LEU A 23 -2.38 -20.82 11.83
N GLY A 24 -1.97 -20.15 10.76
CA GLY A 24 -0.71 -20.46 10.07
C GLY A 24 0.50 -20.40 10.99
N ASN A 25 0.60 -19.35 11.81
CA ASN A 25 1.67 -19.20 12.81
C ASN A 25 1.66 -20.36 13.82
N LEU A 26 0.49 -20.75 14.33
CA LEU A 26 0.37 -21.87 15.26
C LEU A 26 0.81 -23.19 14.61
N LEU A 27 0.32 -23.48 13.40
CA LEU A 27 0.68 -24.70 12.66
C LEU A 27 2.18 -24.77 12.39
N TYR A 28 2.83 -23.62 12.11
CA TYR A 28 4.27 -23.53 11.97
C TYR A 28 4.99 -23.92 13.27
N GLU A 29 4.58 -23.34 14.41
CA GLU A 29 5.19 -23.65 15.71
C GLU A 29 5.06 -25.13 16.08
N ILE A 30 3.91 -25.76 15.80
CA ILE A 30 3.70 -27.19 16.07
C ILE A 30 4.71 -28.05 15.29
N LEU A 31 4.85 -27.78 13.99
CA LEU A 31 5.78 -28.53 13.13
C LEU A 31 7.25 -28.23 13.49
N HIS A 32 7.57 -26.96 13.73
CA HIS A 32 8.92 -26.50 14.05
C HIS A 32 9.43 -27.12 15.36
N ARG A 33 8.61 -27.12 16.42
CA ARG A 33 8.98 -27.71 17.72
C ARG A 33 9.09 -29.22 17.72
N ASN A 34 8.49 -29.88 16.73
CA ASN A 34 8.67 -31.31 16.47
C ASN A 34 9.83 -31.60 15.50
N ASN A 35 10.69 -30.62 15.22
CA ASN A 35 11.86 -30.73 14.34
C ASN A 35 11.52 -31.22 12.93
N VAL A 36 10.32 -30.90 12.44
CA VAL A 36 9.91 -31.26 11.08
C VAL A 36 10.69 -30.40 10.08
N SER A 37 11.43 -31.04 9.18
CA SER A 37 12.20 -30.35 8.14
C SER A 37 11.32 -29.97 6.94
N GLY A 38 11.64 -28.85 6.28
CA GLY A 38 11.00 -28.45 5.02
C GLY A 38 9.53 -28.03 5.17
N ILE A 39 9.20 -27.34 6.27
CA ILE A 39 7.85 -26.87 6.56
C ILE A 39 7.40 -25.85 5.51
N LYS A 40 6.28 -26.14 4.85
CA LYS A 40 5.60 -25.22 3.95
C LYS A 40 4.13 -25.14 4.35
N ILE A 41 3.72 -23.94 4.73
CA ILE A 41 2.33 -23.60 5.02
C ILE A 41 1.87 -22.63 3.95
N THR A 42 0.77 -22.96 3.29
CA THR A 42 0.16 -22.14 2.25
C THR A 42 -1.19 -21.65 2.75
N ILE A 43 -1.47 -20.37 2.58
CA ILE A 43 -2.79 -19.78 2.79
C ILE A 43 -3.37 -19.49 1.41
N GLU A 44 -4.58 -19.98 1.17
CA GLU A 44 -5.31 -19.83 -0.08
C GLU A 44 -6.68 -19.23 0.20
N ASP A 45 -7.10 -18.31 -0.66
CA ASP A 45 -8.42 -17.69 -0.59
C ASP A 45 -9.35 -18.34 -1.62
N LEU A 46 -10.37 -19.03 -1.12
CA LEU A 46 -11.39 -19.71 -1.91
C LEU A 46 -12.66 -18.86 -2.11
N GLY A 47 -12.57 -17.54 -1.88
CA GLY A 47 -13.67 -16.59 -1.98
C GLY A 47 -14.45 -16.48 -0.67
N TYR A 48 -15.21 -17.50 -0.30
CA TYR A 48 -16.04 -17.50 0.92
C TYR A 48 -15.30 -18.01 2.17
N GLN A 49 -14.12 -18.58 2.00
CA GLN A 49 -13.31 -19.13 3.09
C GLN A 49 -11.82 -19.04 2.76
N HIS A 50 -10.99 -18.98 3.79
CA HIS A 50 -9.56 -19.24 3.69
C HIS A 50 -9.28 -20.72 3.94
N LEU A 51 -8.37 -21.28 3.15
CA LEU A 51 -7.82 -22.62 3.30
C LEU A 51 -6.34 -22.52 3.67
N ILE A 52 -5.98 -23.07 4.83
CA ILE A 52 -4.61 -23.18 5.28
C ILE A 52 -4.15 -24.63 5.08
N LYS A 53 -3.14 -24.81 4.23
CA LYS A 53 -2.57 -26.12 3.88
C LYS A 53 -1.19 -26.28 4.50
N THR A 54 -0.96 -27.41 5.14
CA THR A 54 0.38 -27.83 5.58
C THR A 54 0.90 -28.92 4.63
N ASN A 55 2.14 -28.81 4.19
CA ASN A 55 2.76 -29.85 3.35
C ASN A 55 3.09 -31.14 4.14
N LYS A 56 3.10 -31.06 5.48
CA LYS A 56 3.28 -32.18 6.40
C LYS A 56 2.07 -32.21 7.34
N PRO A 57 1.35 -33.34 7.43
CA PRO A 57 0.16 -33.43 8.27
C PRO A 57 0.52 -33.23 9.75
N ILE A 58 -0.34 -32.51 10.46
CA ILE A 58 -0.34 -32.49 11.93
C ILE A 58 -0.86 -33.83 12.44
N THR A 59 -0.10 -34.49 13.30
CA THR A 59 -0.43 -35.78 13.91
C THR A 59 -0.72 -35.60 15.41
N GLU A 60 -1.47 -36.51 16.02
CA GLU A 60 -1.68 -36.50 17.48
C GLU A 60 -0.36 -36.60 18.23
N ALA A 61 0.57 -37.44 17.75
CA ALA A 61 1.91 -37.56 18.33
C ALA A 61 2.67 -36.23 18.36
N TYR A 62 2.50 -35.37 17.35
CA TYR A 62 3.11 -34.05 17.36
C TYR A 62 2.54 -33.18 18.47
N ILE A 63 1.22 -33.25 18.73
CA ILE A 63 0.56 -32.49 19.78
C ILE A 63 0.92 -33.05 21.17
N ASP A 64 0.96 -34.38 21.30
CA ASP A 64 1.35 -35.08 22.53
C ASP A 64 2.77 -34.72 22.98
N ASN A 65 3.66 -34.42 22.03
CA ASN A 65 5.04 -34.04 22.29
C ASN A 65 5.26 -32.53 22.47
N LEU A 66 4.22 -31.68 22.35
CA LEU A 66 4.42 -30.24 22.46
C LEU A 66 4.77 -29.80 23.88
N PRO A 67 5.91 -29.11 24.08
CA PRO A 67 6.09 -28.32 25.28
C PRO A 67 5.17 -27.10 25.26
N PHE A 68 4.88 -26.53 26.43
CA PHE A 68 4.21 -25.23 26.50
C PHE A 68 5.03 -24.16 25.76
N PHE A 69 4.35 -23.32 24.99
CA PHE A 69 4.91 -22.10 24.40
C PHE A 69 3.88 -20.99 24.38
N GLN A 70 4.37 -19.74 24.33
CA GLN A 70 3.51 -18.57 24.26
C GLN A 70 2.97 -18.41 22.83
N ILE A 71 1.64 -18.43 22.66
CA ILE A 71 1.00 -18.14 21.36
C ILE A 71 1.28 -16.69 20.92
N PHE A 72 1.39 -15.78 21.88
CA PHE A 72 1.89 -14.42 21.73
C PHE A 72 2.54 -13.98 23.06
N LYS A 73 3.56 -13.12 22.98
CA LYS A 73 4.35 -12.69 24.15
C LYS A 73 3.50 -11.86 25.12
N PHE A 74 3.75 -12.01 26.42
CA PHE A 74 3.23 -11.08 27.42
C PHE A 74 3.70 -9.64 27.13
N ILE A 75 2.86 -8.64 27.35
CA ILE A 75 3.24 -7.23 27.18
C ILE A 75 3.55 -6.62 28.55
N LYS A 76 4.82 -6.23 28.76
CA LYS A 76 5.21 -5.35 29.86
C LYS A 76 4.84 -3.92 29.50
N LYS A 77 3.77 -3.40 30.11
CA LYS A 77 3.22 -2.08 29.84
C LYS A 77 4.00 -0.96 30.54
N GLU A 78 4.40 -1.21 31.79
CA GLU A 78 5.07 -0.23 32.65
C GLU A 78 6.46 -0.73 33.08
N VAL A 79 7.38 0.20 33.34
CA VAL A 79 8.79 -0.11 33.72
C VAL A 79 8.87 -1.02 34.95
N ASN A 80 8.02 -0.76 35.95
CA ASN A 80 8.02 -1.45 37.23
C ASN A 80 6.97 -2.57 37.33
N GLN A 81 6.34 -2.96 36.21
CA GLN A 81 5.36 -4.05 36.21
C GLN A 81 6.06 -5.38 36.49
N SER A 82 5.52 -6.17 37.43
CA SER A 82 5.98 -7.53 37.68
C SER A 82 5.59 -8.46 36.54
N MET A 83 6.52 -9.31 36.12
CA MET A 83 6.29 -10.30 35.07
C MET A 83 5.74 -11.60 35.68
N PRO A 84 4.82 -12.30 35.00
CA PRO A 84 4.40 -13.65 35.40
C PRO A 84 5.60 -14.60 35.52
N THR A 85 5.70 -15.33 36.63
CA THR A 85 6.82 -16.26 36.87
C THR A 85 6.82 -17.40 35.85
N GLY A 86 7.95 -17.66 35.21
CA GLY A 86 8.09 -18.76 34.25
C GLY A 86 7.62 -18.42 32.83
N ILE A 87 7.60 -17.15 32.45
CA ILE A 87 7.74 -16.74 31.04
C ILE A 87 9.22 -16.57 30.70
N ALA A 88 9.64 -17.07 29.53
CA ALA A 88 11.01 -16.91 29.04
C ALA A 88 11.20 -15.59 28.28
N GLU A 89 10.16 -15.13 27.60
CA GLU A 89 10.18 -13.93 26.75
C GLU A 89 8.95 -13.07 26.99
N TYR A 90 9.11 -11.76 26.86
CA TYR A 90 8.03 -10.78 26.92
C TYR A 90 8.35 -9.63 25.97
N PHE A 91 7.34 -8.86 25.63
CA PHE A 91 7.48 -7.61 24.89
C PHE A 91 7.66 -6.44 25.86
N ASP A 92 8.85 -5.82 25.86
CA ASP A 92 9.10 -4.61 26.66
C ASP A 92 8.65 -3.36 25.89
N TYR A 93 7.41 -2.93 26.15
CA TYR A 93 6.85 -1.74 25.52
C TYR A 93 7.59 -0.45 25.92
N PRO A 94 7.88 -0.19 27.21
CA PRO A 94 8.68 0.97 27.61
C PRO A 94 10.03 1.09 26.89
N ALA A 95 10.77 -0.02 26.74
CA ALA A 95 12.06 -0.02 26.06
C ALA A 95 11.93 0.34 24.57
N ASN A 96 11.00 -0.29 23.86
CA ASN A 96 10.75 0.02 22.44
C ASN A 96 10.25 1.46 22.24
N LYS A 97 9.38 1.93 23.15
CA LYS A 97 8.91 3.32 23.14
C LYS A 97 10.06 4.30 23.34
N ALA A 98 11.00 4.02 24.23
CA ALA A 98 12.18 4.86 24.45
C ALA A 98 13.05 4.97 23.19
N ILE A 99 13.24 3.87 22.44
CA ILE A 99 13.94 3.89 21.14
C ILE A 99 13.19 4.78 20.14
N GLN A 100 11.86 4.64 20.05
CA GLN A 100 11.05 5.50 19.17
C GLN A 100 11.14 6.98 19.56
N ASP A 101 11.08 7.30 20.85
CA ASP A 101 11.10 8.67 21.35
C ASP A 101 12.48 9.32 21.15
N ASP A 102 13.58 8.57 21.31
CA ASP A 102 14.93 9.02 20.95
C ASP A 102 15.03 9.38 19.46
N TYR A 103 14.54 8.49 18.58
CA TYR A 103 14.51 8.75 17.14
C TYR A 103 13.71 10.00 16.78
N LYS A 104 12.53 10.17 17.40
CA LYS A 104 11.71 11.39 17.22
C LYS A 104 12.43 12.65 17.70
N ALA A 105 13.14 12.57 18.83
CA ALA A 105 13.89 13.69 19.36
C ALA A 105 15.05 14.09 18.43
N LYS A 106 15.84 13.13 17.93
CA LYS A 106 16.88 13.35 16.92
C LYS A 106 16.30 13.98 15.65
N PHE A 107 15.20 13.44 15.13
CA PHE A 107 14.53 14.00 13.95
C PHE A 107 14.06 15.44 14.19
N ALA A 108 13.49 15.74 15.36
CA ALA A 108 13.08 17.10 15.72
C ALA A 108 14.26 18.07 15.86
N GLN A 109 15.46 17.60 16.21
CA GLN A 109 16.67 18.42 16.19
C GLN A 109 17.13 18.70 14.75
N ILE A 110 17.07 17.71 13.87
CA ILE A 110 17.39 17.88 12.44
C ILE A 110 16.46 18.93 11.80
N GLU A 111 15.16 18.92 12.11
CA GLU A 111 14.21 19.92 11.61
C GLU A 111 14.55 21.37 12.00
N LYS A 112 15.36 21.58 13.05
CA LYS A 112 15.82 22.92 13.49
C LYS A 112 17.04 23.42 12.73
N LEU A 113 17.68 22.60 11.91
CA LEU A 113 18.80 23.03 11.07
C LEU A 113 18.35 24.10 10.07
N LYS A 114 19.25 25.01 9.70
CA LYS A 114 18.90 26.17 8.85
C LYS A 114 18.93 25.83 7.36
N SER A 115 19.85 24.97 6.93
CA SER A 115 20.03 24.59 5.53
C SER A 115 19.21 23.35 5.18
N GLU A 116 18.43 23.40 4.10
CA GLU A 116 17.70 22.24 3.58
C GLU A 116 18.64 21.11 3.12
N GLY A 117 19.82 21.44 2.60
CA GLY A 117 20.82 20.44 2.22
C GLY A 117 21.37 19.67 3.44
N GLU A 118 21.65 20.38 4.53
CA GLU A 118 22.08 19.78 5.80
C GLU A 118 20.98 18.92 6.42
N LYS A 119 19.72 19.37 6.35
CA LYS A 119 18.56 18.57 6.79
C LYS A 119 18.45 17.28 6.02
N LYS A 120 18.56 17.32 4.69
CA LYS A 120 18.45 16.12 3.84
C LYS A 120 19.56 15.12 4.18
N ALA A 121 20.81 15.57 4.24
CA ALA A 121 21.95 14.72 4.58
C ALA A 121 21.82 14.11 5.99
N ALA A 122 21.43 14.91 7.00
CA ALA A 122 21.26 14.42 8.36
C ALA A 122 20.09 13.42 8.49
N LYS A 123 18.99 13.62 7.74
CA LYS A 123 17.88 12.64 7.68
C LYS A 123 18.33 11.33 7.06
N LYS A 124 19.12 11.36 5.98
CA LYS A 124 19.69 10.17 5.35
C LYS A 124 20.56 9.40 6.35
N ALA A 125 21.52 10.07 6.98
CA ALA A 125 22.41 9.46 7.96
C ALA A 125 21.65 8.85 9.16
N LEU A 126 20.60 9.51 9.66
CA LEU A 126 19.79 8.97 10.76
C LEU A 126 18.99 7.73 10.34
N ASN A 127 18.49 7.69 9.10
CA ASN A 127 17.81 6.50 8.57
C ASN A 127 18.79 5.34 8.38
N GLU A 128 19.99 5.61 7.87
CA GLU A 128 21.06 4.62 7.72
C GLU A 128 21.50 4.07 9.07
N GLU A 129 21.70 4.93 10.08
CA GLU A 129 21.99 4.51 11.47
C GLU A 129 20.90 3.55 11.97
N LYS A 130 19.63 3.90 11.78
CA LYS A 130 18.47 3.09 12.20
C LYS A 130 18.43 1.72 11.52
N LEU A 131 18.83 1.64 10.25
CA LEU A 131 18.79 0.41 9.45
C LEU A 131 20.08 -0.41 9.53
N SER A 132 21.16 0.16 10.08
CA SER A 132 22.44 -0.52 10.23
C SER A 132 22.38 -1.69 11.23
N GLU A 133 23.29 -2.66 11.07
CA GLU A 133 23.43 -3.79 11.99
C GLU A 133 23.76 -3.39 13.43
N PHE A 134 24.34 -2.19 13.61
CA PHE A 134 24.68 -1.61 14.91
C PHE A 134 23.61 -0.65 15.44
N GLY A 135 22.54 -0.40 14.67
CA GLY A 135 21.44 0.46 15.04
C GLY A 135 20.56 -0.17 16.11
N LYS A 136 19.96 0.65 16.98
CA LYS A 136 18.92 0.19 17.90
C LYS A 136 17.64 -0.08 17.12
N SER A 137 17.42 -1.33 16.72
CA SER A 137 16.19 -1.73 16.04
C SER A 137 15.04 -1.86 17.03
N MET A 138 13.90 -1.25 16.70
CA MET A 138 12.64 -1.59 17.36
C MET A 138 12.19 -2.99 16.93
N ASP A 139 11.45 -3.66 17.80
CA ASP A 139 10.78 -4.91 17.46
C ASP A 139 9.84 -4.68 16.25
N PRO A 140 9.86 -5.53 15.20
CA PRO A 140 9.02 -5.38 14.02
C PRO A 140 7.51 -5.36 14.31
N GLU A 141 7.09 -5.88 15.46
CA GLU A 141 5.68 -5.94 15.88
C GLU A 141 5.30 -4.77 16.81
N PHE A 142 6.22 -3.83 17.06
CA PHE A 142 6.01 -2.70 17.97
C PHE A 142 4.78 -1.86 17.62
N ASP A 143 4.50 -1.67 16.33
CA ASP A 143 3.36 -0.89 15.88
C ASP A 143 2.03 -1.50 16.33
N VAL A 144 1.89 -2.82 16.30
CA VAL A 144 0.70 -3.56 16.76
C VAL A 144 0.67 -3.64 18.28
N TYR A 145 1.80 -3.96 18.92
CA TYR A 145 1.89 -4.00 20.38
C TYR A 145 1.58 -2.67 21.05
N ARG A 146 1.98 -1.55 20.44
CA ARG A 146 1.64 -0.20 20.89
C ARG A 146 0.14 0.04 20.95
N GLU A 147 -0.62 -0.52 20.01
CA GLU A 147 -2.09 -0.42 20.00
C GLU A 147 -2.73 -1.45 20.95
N ALA A 148 -2.16 -2.65 21.05
CA ALA A 148 -2.63 -3.71 21.95
C ALA A 148 -2.50 -3.34 23.44
N GLN A 149 -1.43 -2.63 23.83
CA GLN A 149 -1.22 -2.20 25.23
C GLN A 149 -2.17 -1.08 25.70
N GLY A 150 -2.87 -0.42 24.75
CA GLY A 150 -3.82 0.64 25.07
C GLY A 150 -4.91 0.19 26.04
N ASN A 151 -5.39 1.11 26.88
CA ASN A 151 -6.31 0.81 28.00
C ASN A 151 -7.56 0.00 27.61
N ILE A 152 -8.06 0.16 26.38
CA ILE A 152 -9.24 -0.54 25.87
C ILE A 152 -8.92 -1.99 25.46
N ASN A 153 -7.74 -2.20 24.88
CA ASN A 153 -7.37 -3.45 24.22
C ASN A 153 -6.63 -4.40 25.18
N TYR A 154 -5.84 -3.85 26.10
CA TYR A 154 -4.99 -4.63 26.99
C TYR A 154 -5.74 -5.64 27.87
N PRO A 155 -6.92 -5.34 28.45
CA PRO A 155 -7.66 -6.34 29.24
C PRO A 155 -8.07 -7.58 28.42
N ASN A 156 -8.48 -7.39 27.16
CA ASN A 156 -8.81 -8.49 26.25
C ASN A 156 -7.55 -9.32 25.92
N PHE A 157 -6.45 -8.64 25.58
CA PHE A 157 -5.17 -9.28 25.31
C PHE A 157 -4.69 -10.12 26.51
N LEU A 158 -4.75 -9.54 27.72
CA LEU A 158 -4.31 -10.21 28.94
C LEU A 158 -5.17 -11.42 29.29
N SER A 159 -6.49 -11.33 29.12
CA SER A 159 -7.41 -12.46 29.32
C SER A 159 -7.07 -13.62 28.38
N LEU A 160 -6.82 -13.35 27.09
CA LEU A 160 -6.40 -14.38 26.14
C LEU A 160 -5.02 -14.94 26.44
N PHE A 161 -4.07 -14.11 26.88
CA PHE A 161 -2.77 -14.59 27.34
C PHE A 161 -2.91 -15.55 28.52
N SER A 162 -3.71 -15.16 29.53
CA SER A 162 -4.00 -15.97 30.73
C SER A 162 -4.66 -17.30 30.40
N ASN A 163 -5.56 -17.35 29.40
CA ASN A 163 -6.16 -18.61 28.96
C ASN A 163 -5.10 -19.69 28.67
N TYR A 164 -3.99 -19.34 28.03
CA TYR A 164 -2.89 -20.28 27.77
C TYR A 164 -1.93 -20.40 28.96
N PHE A 165 -1.53 -19.28 29.55
CA PHE A 165 -0.48 -19.24 30.55
C PHE A 165 -0.90 -19.85 31.90
N ASP A 166 -2.16 -19.71 32.29
CA ASP A 166 -2.67 -20.29 33.54
C ASP A 166 -3.04 -21.77 33.35
N ASN A 167 -3.22 -22.21 32.09
CA ASN A 167 -3.59 -23.59 31.74
C ASN A 167 -2.46 -24.37 31.05
N LYS A 168 -1.18 -24.10 31.40
CA LYS A 168 0.00 -24.78 30.83
C LYS A 168 -0.08 -26.31 30.89
N LEU A 169 -0.66 -26.84 31.96
CA LEU A 169 -0.82 -28.29 32.17
C LEU A 169 -1.77 -28.91 31.14
N ASN A 170 -2.77 -28.15 30.69
CA ASN A 170 -3.77 -28.56 29.70
C ASN A 170 -3.47 -27.96 28.31
N PHE A 171 -2.25 -27.47 28.09
CA PHE A 171 -1.92 -26.72 26.86
C PHE A 171 -2.12 -27.57 25.60
N LYS A 172 -1.80 -28.86 25.67
CA LYS A 172 -1.95 -29.80 24.54
C LYS A 172 -3.42 -29.94 24.15
N GLU A 173 -4.32 -30.00 25.13
CA GLU A 173 -5.77 -30.08 24.97
C GLU A 173 -6.31 -28.80 24.34
N LEU A 174 -5.80 -27.62 24.76
CA LEU A 174 -6.11 -26.35 24.10
C LEU A 174 -5.68 -26.35 22.63
N ILE A 175 -4.46 -26.83 22.32
CA ILE A 175 -4.00 -26.95 20.93
C ILE A 175 -4.88 -27.92 20.13
N ARG A 176 -5.24 -29.09 20.69
CA ARG A 176 -6.16 -30.03 20.01
C ARG A 176 -7.49 -29.37 19.67
N LEU A 177 -8.05 -28.56 20.57
CA LEU A 177 -9.28 -27.83 20.30
C LEU A 177 -9.18 -26.85 19.15
N ILE A 178 -8.07 -26.10 19.08
CA ILE A 178 -7.84 -25.17 17.97
C ILE A 178 -7.75 -25.94 16.64
N ILE A 179 -6.96 -27.02 16.60
CA ILE A 179 -6.80 -27.87 15.42
C ILE A 179 -8.15 -28.43 14.96
N VAL A 180 -8.96 -28.92 15.89
CA VAL A 180 -10.27 -29.51 15.58
C VAL A 180 -11.27 -28.45 15.15
N ASN A 181 -11.29 -27.27 15.77
CA ASN A 181 -12.16 -26.14 15.43
C ASN A 181 -12.06 -25.72 13.96
N TYR A 182 -10.85 -25.78 13.40
CA TYR A 182 -10.60 -25.39 12.01
C TYR A 182 -10.54 -26.59 11.05
N SER A 183 -10.84 -27.80 11.54
CA SER A 183 -10.95 -29.02 10.72
C SER A 183 -12.41 -29.37 10.46
N ASP A 184 -12.69 -30.24 9.49
CA ASP A 184 -14.05 -30.71 9.16
C ASP A 184 -14.70 -31.62 10.25
N SER A 185 -14.22 -31.61 11.51
CA SER A 185 -14.60 -32.56 12.55
C SER A 185 -15.34 -31.94 13.73
N ASN A 186 -16.53 -31.37 13.47
CA ASN A 186 -17.41 -30.79 14.49
C ASN A 186 -17.74 -31.73 15.67
N PHE A 187 -17.85 -33.05 15.42
CA PHE A 187 -18.12 -34.04 16.47
C PHE A 187 -16.99 -34.14 17.50
N LEU A 188 -15.74 -33.99 17.06
CA LEU A 188 -14.58 -34.12 17.94
C LEU A 188 -14.39 -32.86 18.80
N PHE A 189 -14.85 -31.70 18.33
CA PHE A 189 -14.76 -30.43 19.06
C PHE A 189 -15.49 -30.49 20.40
N GLU A 190 -16.77 -30.86 20.38
CA GLU A 190 -17.62 -30.96 21.58
C GLU A 190 -17.10 -32.02 22.58
N LYS A 191 -16.46 -33.08 22.08
CA LYS A 191 -15.86 -34.11 22.93
C LYS A 191 -14.62 -33.59 23.66
N ILE A 192 -13.71 -32.90 22.96
CA ILE A 192 -12.49 -32.37 23.57
C ILE A 192 -12.81 -31.17 24.47
N LYS A 193 -13.83 -30.38 24.14
CA LYS A 193 -14.21 -29.20 24.94
C LYS A 193 -14.57 -29.59 26.37
N LYS A 194 -15.24 -30.74 26.54
CA LYS A 194 -15.58 -31.32 27.84
C LYS A 194 -14.37 -31.83 28.64
N LEU A 195 -13.20 -31.96 28.01
CA LEU A 195 -11.95 -32.37 28.65
C LEU A 195 -11.14 -31.18 29.18
N ILE A 196 -11.40 -29.95 28.71
CA ILE A 196 -10.94 -28.77 29.46
C ILE A 196 -11.78 -28.77 30.74
N PRO A 197 -11.16 -28.88 31.93
CA PRO A 197 -11.95 -28.88 33.14
C PRO A 197 -12.61 -27.50 33.31
N ASP A 198 -13.85 -27.48 33.82
CA ASP A 198 -14.56 -26.28 34.36
C ASP A 198 -13.78 -25.59 35.51
N SER A 199 -12.53 -25.99 35.78
CA SER A 199 -11.85 -25.88 37.06
C SER A 199 -10.80 -24.77 37.14
N SER A 200 -10.82 -23.76 36.28
CA SER A 200 -10.16 -22.50 36.58
C SER A 200 -11.15 -21.35 36.43
N SER A 201 -11.35 -20.60 37.51
CA SER A 201 -12.13 -19.36 37.52
C SER A 201 -11.54 -18.26 36.62
N THR A 202 -10.46 -18.55 35.89
CA THR A 202 -9.66 -17.65 35.06
C THR A 202 -9.81 -17.91 33.56
N PHE A 203 -10.36 -19.06 33.11
CA PHE A 203 -10.52 -19.33 31.69
C PHE A 203 -11.73 -18.58 31.09
N SER A 204 -11.48 -17.79 30.06
CA SER A 204 -12.50 -16.97 29.37
C SER A 204 -12.85 -17.59 28.02
N ASP A 205 -13.94 -18.37 27.97
CA ASP A 205 -14.46 -19.01 26.75
C ASP A 205 -14.88 -17.98 25.68
N PHE A 206 -15.49 -16.89 26.15
CA PHE A 206 -16.01 -15.82 25.32
C PHE A 206 -15.43 -14.50 25.75
N ILE A 207 -14.99 -13.71 24.78
CA ILE A 207 -14.38 -12.42 25.05
C ILE A 207 -15.06 -11.37 24.19
N LYS A 208 -15.17 -10.17 24.76
CA LYS A 208 -15.63 -9.00 24.02
C LYS A 208 -14.58 -8.67 22.94
N PRO A 209 -14.92 -8.82 21.66
CA PRO A 209 -13.99 -8.58 20.58
C PRO A 209 -13.67 -7.08 20.46
N VAL A 210 -12.42 -6.78 20.08
CA VAL A 210 -11.89 -5.40 20.02
C VAL A 210 -11.82 -4.91 18.58
N GLN A 211 -12.09 -3.61 18.37
CA GLN A 211 -12.10 -2.97 17.04
C GLN A 211 -10.75 -3.02 16.33
N LEU A 212 -9.66 -3.18 17.08
CA LEU A 212 -8.32 -3.35 16.50
C LEU A 212 -8.27 -4.57 15.59
N TYR A 213 -8.86 -5.69 16.00
CA TYR A 213 -8.87 -6.95 15.23
C TYR A 213 -10.19 -7.20 14.50
N ASN A 214 -11.27 -6.53 14.92
CA ASN A 214 -12.63 -6.70 14.40
C ASN A 214 -13.26 -5.35 14.02
N PRO A 215 -12.85 -4.73 12.90
CA PRO A 215 -13.25 -3.36 12.55
C PRO A 215 -14.76 -3.21 12.26
N ASN A 216 -15.44 -4.29 11.87
CA ASN A 216 -16.90 -4.31 11.69
C ASN A 216 -17.69 -4.15 13.00
N GLN A 217 -17.07 -4.40 14.15
CA GLN A 217 -17.73 -4.32 15.47
C GLN A 217 -17.63 -2.92 16.11
N GLY A 218 -17.31 -1.91 15.30
CA GLY A 218 -17.38 -0.50 15.65
C GLY A 218 -18.77 -0.05 16.12
N LYS A 219 -18.84 0.80 17.15
CA LYS A 219 -20.09 1.46 17.53
C LYS A 219 -20.61 2.26 16.32
N GLY A 220 -21.79 1.90 15.80
CA GLY A 220 -22.44 2.58 14.67
C GLY A 220 -22.41 1.83 13.33
N ASN A 221 -21.51 0.85 13.13
CA ASN A 221 -21.41 0.11 11.87
C ASN A 221 -22.44 -1.04 11.73
N ASN A 222 -23.12 -1.40 12.82
CA ASN A 222 -24.03 -2.55 12.83
C ASN A 222 -25.51 -2.24 12.54
N LYS A 223 -25.93 -1.04 12.10
CA LYS A 223 -27.27 -0.80 11.50
C LYS A 223 -27.32 0.39 10.53
N ILE A 224 -28.12 0.25 9.46
CA ILE A 224 -28.39 1.24 8.40
C ILE A 224 -29.10 2.52 8.93
N LYS A 225 -29.65 2.52 10.16
CA LYS A 225 -30.18 3.72 10.85
C LYS A 225 -30.04 3.63 12.38
N ALA A 226 -29.85 4.79 13.01
CA ALA A 226 -29.75 5.01 14.45
C ALA A 226 -31.13 4.97 15.16
N ASN A 227 -31.87 3.87 15.06
CA ASN A 227 -33.11 3.69 15.84
C ASN A 227 -32.86 2.75 17.01
N GLY A 228 -32.82 3.32 18.21
CA GLY A 228 -33.05 2.65 19.50
C GLY A 228 -32.13 1.47 19.83
N PHE A 229 -31.05 1.72 20.57
CA PHE A 229 -30.29 0.63 21.18
C PHE A 229 -30.92 0.28 22.54
N ASP A 230 -31.50 -0.91 22.63
CA ASP A 230 -31.71 -1.59 23.91
C ASP A 230 -30.36 -2.18 24.34
N PHE A 231 -29.69 -1.52 25.28
CA PHE A 231 -28.35 -1.87 25.77
C PHE A 231 -28.28 -3.25 26.44
N SER A 232 -29.42 -3.95 26.61
CA SER A 232 -29.52 -5.12 27.47
C SER A 232 -29.44 -6.50 26.79
N LYS A 233 -29.38 -6.63 25.45
CA LYS A 233 -29.67 -7.94 24.79
C LYS A 233 -28.71 -8.56 23.77
N ALA A 234 -27.51 -8.05 23.51
CA ALA A 234 -26.45 -8.86 22.89
C ALA A 234 -25.07 -8.21 23.08
N THR A 235 -24.35 -8.59 24.14
CA THR A 235 -22.89 -8.38 24.12
C THR A 235 -22.37 -9.27 23.01
N ILE A 236 -21.94 -8.69 21.89
CA ILE A 236 -21.27 -9.45 20.83
C ILE A 236 -20.06 -10.11 21.49
N GLN A 237 -20.12 -11.42 21.61
CA GLN A 237 -19.08 -12.26 22.20
C GLN A 237 -18.42 -13.04 21.07
N SER A 238 -17.09 -13.07 21.08
CA SER A 238 -16.30 -13.87 20.14
C SER A 238 -15.60 -14.99 20.90
N ASN A 239 -15.42 -16.13 20.23
CA ASN A 239 -14.74 -17.29 20.79
C ASN A 239 -13.24 -16.96 20.99
N TRP A 240 -12.69 -17.36 22.14
CA TRP A 240 -11.27 -17.19 22.47
C TRP A 240 -10.31 -17.75 21.40
N ILE A 241 -10.70 -18.83 20.70
CA ILE A 241 -9.88 -19.44 19.63
C ILE A 241 -9.66 -18.42 18.50
N SER A 242 -10.76 -17.90 17.94
CA SER A 242 -10.73 -16.92 16.85
C SER A 242 -9.99 -15.65 17.27
N GLU A 243 -10.28 -15.09 18.45
CA GLU A 243 -9.61 -13.87 18.91
C GLU A 243 -8.10 -14.10 19.19
N SER A 244 -7.70 -15.26 19.70
CA SER A 244 -6.28 -15.61 19.88
C SER A 244 -5.54 -15.65 18.55
N MET A 245 -6.14 -16.30 17.54
CA MET A 245 -5.54 -16.39 16.21
C MET A 245 -5.47 -15.02 15.56
N LYS A 246 -6.50 -14.18 15.70
CA LYS A 246 -6.45 -12.79 15.21
C LYS A 246 -5.32 -11.98 15.85
N ILE A 247 -5.06 -12.14 17.15
CA ILE A 247 -3.91 -11.48 17.81
C ILE A 247 -2.59 -11.98 17.22
N SER A 248 -2.41 -13.31 17.15
CA SER A 248 -1.19 -13.90 16.59
C SER A 248 -0.95 -13.45 15.14
N GLY A 249 -2.01 -13.44 14.32
CA GLY A 249 -1.95 -12.93 12.95
C GLY A 249 -1.70 -11.44 12.87
N ALA A 250 -2.28 -10.63 13.77
CA ALA A 250 -2.07 -9.19 13.79
C ALA A 250 -0.60 -8.84 14.06
N LEU A 251 0.02 -9.46 15.05
CA LEU A 251 1.42 -9.19 15.38
C LEU A 251 2.34 -9.38 14.17
N SER A 252 2.16 -10.48 13.45
CA SER A 252 3.00 -10.81 12.30
C SER A 252 2.56 -10.17 10.97
N TYR A 253 1.27 -9.83 10.80
CA TYR A 253 0.70 -9.46 9.49
C TYR A 253 -0.09 -8.14 9.41
N MET A 254 -0.23 -7.41 10.52
CA MET A 254 -0.90 -6.10 10.57
C MET A 254 0.14 -4.97 10.60
N VAL A 255 -0.21 -3.84 9.98
CA VAL A 255 0.52 -2.58 10.08
C VAL A 255 -0.37 -1.49 10.66
N CYS A 256 0.08 -0.84 11.74
CA CYS A 256 -0.61 0.26 12.42
C CYS A 256 0.16 1.59 12.29
N GLN A 257 -0.33 2.49 11.44
CA GLN A 257 0.33 3.76 11.15
C GLN A 257 -0.48 4.97 11.62
N TYR A 258 0.20 5.90 12.29
CA TYR A 258 -0.37 7.19 12.65
C TYR A 258 -0.36 8.16 11.46
N VAL A 259 -1.46 8.89 11.33
CA VAL A 259 -1.73 9.86 10.28
C VAL A 259 -2.04 11.19 10.94
N LYS A 260 -1.23 12.22 10.63
CA LYS A 260 -1.39 13.53 11.26
C LYS A 260 -2.59 14.26 10.65
N VAL A 261 -3.54 14.68 11.49
CA VAL A 261 -4.72 15.44 11.07
C VAL A 261 -4.87 16.65 12.00
N GLY A 262 -4.49 17.83 11.51
CA GLY A 262 -4.42 19.04 12.34
C GLY A 262 -3.45 18.86 13.51
N SER A 263 -3.97 18.94 14.74
CA SER A 263 -3.20 18.76 15.98
C SER A 263 -3.31 17.35 16.58
N SER A 264 -4.13 16.46 16.02
CA SER A 264 -4.29 15.07 16.48
C SER A 264 -3.67 14.07 15.51
N TYR A 265 -3.64 12.81 15.93
CA TYR A 265 -3.16 11.70 15.11
C TYR A 265 -4.23 10.63 15.01
N ASP A 266 -4.83 10.52 13.83
CA ASP A 266 -5.67 9.40 13.48
C ASP A 266 -4.80 8.18 13.17
N MET A 267 -5.43 7.02 12.96
CA MET A 267 -4.72 5.77 12.66
C MET A 267 -5.25 5.13 11.39
N LYS A 268 -4.32 4.58 10.60
CA LYS A 268 -4.63 3.63 9.53
C LYS A 268 -4.03 2.27 9.82
N ILE A 269 -4.84 1.26 9.58
CA ILE A 269 -4.48 -0.15 9.71
C ILE A 269 -4.46 -0.77 8.33
N TYR A 270 -3.39 -1.48 8.01
CA TYR A 270 -3.24 -2.25 6.77
C TYR A 270 -3.02 -3.73 7.07
N VAL A 271 -3.72 -4.61 6.35
CA VAL A 271 -3.54 -6.07 6.42
C VAL A 271 -3.55 -6.63 4.98
N PRO A 272 -2.46 -7.29 4.52
CA PRO A 272 -2.38 -7.80 3.16
C PRO A 272 -3.28 -9.00 2.98
N GLU A 273 -3.90 -9.09 1.80
CA GLU A 273 -4.68 -10.24 1.39
C GLU A 273 -4.10 -10.83 0.10
N PHE A 274 -4.00 -12.16 0.03
CA PHE A 274 -3.45 -12.90 -1.09
C PHE A 274 -4.48 -13.90 -1.61
N ASN A 275 -4.45 -14.19 -2.91
CA ASN A 275 -5.16 -15.34 -3.48
C ASN A 275 -4.52 -16.65 -3.00
N GLN A 276 -3.20 -16.72 -3.04
CA GLN A 276 -2.43 -17.84 -2.53
C GLN A 276 -1.03 -17.37 -2.16
N VAL A 277 -0.54 -17.72 -0.98
CA VAL A 277 0.81 -17.35 -0.56
C VAL A 277 1.38 -18.36 0.43
N SER A 278 2.70 -18.54 0.44
CA SER A 278 3.34 -19.24 1.55
C SER A 278 3.41 -18.33 2.78
N LEU A 279 3.18 -18.89 3.98
CA LEU A 279 3.24 -18.14 5.24
C LEU A 279 4.59 -17.41 5.40
N LYS A 280 5.68 -18.11 5.09
CA LYS A 280 7.04 -17.53 5.12
C LYS A 280 7.17 -16.37 4.13
N GLY A 281 6.77 -16.56 2.88
CA GLY A 281 6.85 -15.51 1.86
C GLY A 281 6.06 -14.26 2.23
N ALA A 282 4.84 -14.43 2.77
CA ALA A 282 4.05 -13.29 3.27
C ALA A 282 4.75 -12.56 4.42
N ARG A 283 5.37 -13.31 5.35
CA ARG A 283 6.10 -12.75 6.49
C ARG A 283 7.35 -11.99 6.05
N ASP A 284 8.11 -12.52 5.10
CA ASP A 284 9.34 -11.92 4.60
C ASP A 284 9.05 -10.57 3.92
N VAL A 285 8.03 -10.53 3.04
CA VAL A 285 7.58 -9.28 2.38
C VAL A 285 7.14 -8.25 3.43
N LEU A 286 6.32 -8.65 4.40
CA LEU A 286 5.80 -7.68 5.38
C LEU A 286 6.86 -7.19 6.36
N THR A 287 7.79 -8.05 6.75
CA THR A 287 8.92 -7.67 7.62
C THR A 287 9.76 -6.59 6.94
N ASP A 288 10.03 -6.73 5.63
CA ASP A 288 10.74 -5.70 4.88
C ASP A 288 9.89 -4.44 4.69
N PHE A 289 8.58 -4.59 4.47
CA PHE A 289 7.65 -3.47 4.38
C PHE A 289 7.66 -2.60 5.63
N LYS A 290 7.61 -3.21 6.81
CA LYS A 290 7.56 -2.49 8.10
C LYS A 290 8.78 -1.61 8.40
N LYS A 291 9.96 -1.92 7.83
CA LYS A 291 11.20 -1.16 8.08
C LYS A 291 11.11 0.30 7.61
N TYR A 292 10.40 0.52 6.50
CA TYR A 292 10.41 1.78 5.75
C TYR A 292 9.09 2.57 5.87
N LEU A 293 8.26 2.25 6.87
CA LEU A 293 6.98 2.92 7.09
C LEU A 293 7.18 4.40 7.43
N LYS A 294 6.60 5.28 6.63
CA LYS A 294 6.59 6.74 6.82
C LYS A 294 5.17 7.19 7.17
N SER A 295 5.03 8.08 8.15
CA SER A 295 3.74 8.74 8.44
C SER A 295 3.52 9.90 7.49
N THR A 296 2.32 9.99 6.92
CA THR A 296 1.93 11.11 6.04
C THR A 296 0.42 11.41 6.19
N SER A 297 -0.20 11.99 5.17
CA SER A 297 -1.64 12.27 5.09
C SER A 297 -2.47 11.05 4.66
N PRO A 298 -3.79 11.01 4.93
CA PRO A 298 -4.60 9.81 4.76
C PRO A 298 -4.59 9.22 3.33
N ILE A 299 -4.87 10.02 2.30
CA ILE A 299 -4.99 9.50 0.92
C ILE A 299 -3.61 9.10 0.40
N LYS A 300 -2.60 9.93 0.65
CA LYS A 300 -1.23 9.66 0.23
C LYS A 300 -0.69 8.38 0.86
N LEU A 301 -1.00 8.10 2.12
CA LEU A 301 -0.49 6.90 2.80
C LEU A 301 -0.97 5.63 2.09
N ASP A 302 -2.23 5.59 1.64
CA ASP A 302 -2.78 4.47 0.88
C ASP A 302 -1.99 4.23 -0.41
N ILE A 303 -1.68 5.30 -1.15
CA ILE A 303 -0.92 5.23 -2.40
C ILE A 303 0.50 4.74 -2.14
N LEU A 304 1.21 5.37 -1.20
CA LEU A 304 2.61 5.04 -0.93
C LEU A 304 2.76 3.60 -0.44
N ASN A 305 1.85 3.14 0.42
CA ASN A 305 1.89 1.81 0.97
C ASN A 305 1.59 0.72 -0.06
N ILE A 306 0.58 0.90 -0.92
CA ILE A 306 0.29 -0.12 -1.94
C ILE A 306 1.43 -0.21 -2.96
N LEU A 307 2.00 0.91 -3.40
CA LEU A 307 3.14 0.92 -4.32
C LEU A 307 4.38 0.25 -3.70
N ASP A 308 4.72 0.62 -2.46
CA ASP A 308 5.86 0.08 -1.73
C ASP A 308 5.72 -1.41 -1.46
N PHE A 309 4.53 -1.85 -1.04
CA PHE A 309 4.29 -3.27 -0.80
C PHE A 309 4.28 -4.09 -2.09
N THR A 310 3.72 -3.55 -3.19
CA THR A 310 3.82 -4.22 -4.49
C THR A 310 5.27 -4.36 -4.92
N ALA A 311 6.11 -3.32 -4.78
CA ALA A 311 7.53 -3.39 -5.11
C ALA A 311 8.28 -4.44 -4.27
N LYS A 312 8.03 -4.45 -2.95
CA LYS A 312 8.61 -5.46 -2.05
C LYS A 312 8.10 -6.86 -2.35
N PHE A 313 6.82 -7.01 -2.69
CA PHE A 313 6.29 -8.30 -3.12
C PHE A 313 7.09 -8.83 -4.31
N ILE A 314 7.24 -8.04 -5.38
CA ILE A 314 8.01 -8.39 -6.59
C ILE A 314 9.43 -8.84 -6.22
N LYS A 315 10.11 -8.08 -5.36
CA LYS A 315 11.47 -8.36 -4.90
C LYS A 315 11.63 -9.72 -4.23
N TYR A 316 10.64 -10.14 -3.45
CA TYR A 316 10.66 -11.41 -2.71
C TYR A 316 9.95 -12.55 -3.44
N SER A 317 9.42 -12.30 -4.63
CA SER A 317 8.60 -13.24 -5.39
C SER A 317 9.23 -13.72 -6.69
N GLU A 318 10.50 -14.10 -6.67
CA GLU A 318 11.19 -14.62 -7.86
C GLU A 318 10.47 -15.83 -8.51
N GLU A 319 9.69 -16.60 -7.72
CA GLU A 319 8.87 -17.73 -8.21
C GLU A 319 7.54 -17.30 -8.86
N TYR A 320 7.05 -16.07 -8.63
CA TYR A 320 5.77 -15.60 -9.17
C TYR A 320 6.01 -14.81 -10.46
N ASN A 321 5.35 -15.20 -11.54
CA ASN A 321 5.37 -14.53 -12.84
C ASN A 321 3.94 -14.20 -13.31
N GLY A 322 3.84 -13.26 -14.24
CA GLY A 322 2.59 -12.71 -14.75
C GLY A 322 2.08 -11.54 -13.91
N LYS A 323 0.77 -11.30 -13.95
CA LYS A 323 0.12 -10.21 -13.21
C LYS A 323 0.21 -10.41 -11.69
N VAL A 324 0.72 -9.39 -10.99
CA VAL A 324 0.89 -9.43 -9.52
C VAL A 324 -0.44 -9.63 -8.79
N ASN A 325 -1.53 -9.04 -9.32
CA ASN A 325 -2.87 -9.15 -8.74
C ASN A 325 -3.47 -10.57 -8.76
N LYS A 326 -2.86 -11.52 -9.48
CA LYS A 326 -3.21 -12.94 -9.40
C LYS A 326 -2.72 -13.60 -8.11
N THR A 327 -1.72 -13.04 -7.44
CA THR A 327 -1.19 -13.58 -6.18
C THR A 327 -1.51 -12.66 -5.03
N LEU A 328 -1.14 -11.39 -5.12
CA LEU A 328 -1.40 -10.37 -4.11
C LEU A 328 -2.67 -9.60 -4.47
N LYS A 329 -3.75 -9.75 -3.69
CA LYS A 329 -4.99 -9.00 -3.94
C LYS A 329 -4.84 -7.52 -3.63
N GLY A 330 -4.13 -7.22 -2.54
CA GLY A 330 -3.92 -5.85 -2.06
C GLY A 330 -4.00 -5.79 -0.54
N PHE A 331 -4.60 -4.72 -0.02
CA PHE A 331 -4.73 -4.49 1.43
C PHE A 331 -6.15 -4.15 1.84
N HIS A 332 -6.59 -4.72 2.96
CA HIS A 332 -7.59 -4.04 3.77
C HIS A 332 -6.98 -2.78 4.37
N SER A 333 -7.70 -1.66 4.29
CA SER A 333 -7.32 -0.36 4.85
C SER A 333 -8.44 0.14 5.76
N VAL A 334 -8.21 0.15 7.07
CA VAL A 334 -9.16 0.69 8.06
C VAL A 334 -8.64 2.00 8.61
N TYR A 335 -9.45 3.04 8.51
CA TYR A 335 -9.17 4.35 9.08
C TYR A 335 -9.94 4.51 10.39
N GLN A 336 -9.21 4.78 11.46
CA GLN A 336 -9.76 5.07 12.78
C GLN A 336 -9.48 6.52 13.14
N LYS A 337 -10.55 7.25 13.46
CA LYS A 337 -10.48 8.63 13.91
C LYS A 337 -10.20 8.69 15.40
N ASP A 338 -9.26 9.54 15.79
CA ASP A 338 -8.97 9.84 17.18
C ASP A 338 -10.09 10.70 17.78
N LEU A 339 -10.68 10.20 18.87
CA LEU A 339 -11.71 10.86 19.67
C LEU A 339 -11.20 11.16 21.09
N GLY A 340 -9.88 11.26 21.27
CA GLY A 340 -9.22 11.52 22.54
C GLY A 340 -8.84 10.23 23.25
N GLN A 341 -9.68 9.74 24.17
CA GLN A 341 -9.37 8.50 24.90
C GLN A 341 -9.57 7.22 24.06
N ASN A 342 -10.34 7.32 22.98
CA ASN A 342 -10.70 6.19 22.12
C ASN A 342 -10.46 6.54 20.66
N LYS A 343 -10.17 5.52 19.84
CA LYS A 343 -10.25 5.60 18.38
C LYS A 343 -11.52 4.92 17.90
N ALA A 344 -12.21 5.49 16.93
CA ALA A 344 -13.40 4.91 16.33
C ALA A 344 -13.19 4.64 14.85
N VAL A 345 -13.64 3.48 14.37
CA VAL A 345 -13.62 3.13 12.95
C VAL A 345 -14.49 4.14 12.17
N ALA A 346 -13.85 4.89 11.28
CA ALA A 346 -14.48 5.90 10.44
C ALA A 346 -14.65 5.42 8.99
N ASN A 347 -13.75 4.54 8.51
CA ASN A 347 -13.84 3.95 7.18
C ASN A 347 -13.19 2.57 7.14
N ILE A 348 -13.81 1.64 6.39
CA ILE A 348 -13.26 0.33 6.05
C ILE A 348 -13.21 0.27 4.53
N ALA A 349 -12.03 0.08 3.95
CA ALA A 349 -11.84 -0.01 2.51
C ALA A 349 -10.93 -1.19 2.17
N PHE A 350 -10.97 -1.59 0.90
CA PHE A 350 -9.96 -2.45 0.30
C PHE A 350 -9.25 -1.67 -0.81
N ILE A 351 -7.92 -1.80 -0.87
CA ILE A 351 -7.08 -1.19 -1.91
C ILE A 351 -6.47 -2.34 -2.69
N ASN A 352 -6.89 -2.50 -3.94
CA ASN A 352 -6.37 -3.55 -4.80
C ASN A 352 -4.91 -3.27 -5.18
N THR A 353 -4.19 -4.34 -5.50
CA THR A 353 -2.91 -4.28 -6.20
C THR A 353 -3.11 -3.67 -7.59
N PRO A 354 -2.20 -2.80 -8.06
CA PRO A 354 -2.32 -2.19 -9.38
C PRO A 354 -2.39 -3.23 -10.51
N ASP A 355 -3.41 -3.13 -11.36
CA ASP A 355 -3.71 -4.12 -12.42
C ASP A 355 -2.69 -4.15 -13.57
N PHE A 356 -1.89 -3.10 -13.69
CA PHE A 356 -0.94 -2.91 -14.79
C PHE A 356 0.46 -3.51 -14.50
N VAL A 357 0.67 -4.09 -13.33
CA VAL A 357 1.99 -4.65 -12.96
C VAL A 357 2.05 -6.12 -13.36
N GLU A 358 2.87 -6.41 -14.36
CA GLU A 358 3.06 -7.74 -14.94
C GLU A 358 4.50 -7.91 -15.42
N TYR A 359 5.13 -9.00 -14.99
CA TYR A 359 6.51 -9.35 -15.36
C TYR A 359 6.65 -10.85 -15.54
N ASN A 360 7.51 -11.26 -16.47
CA ASN A 360 7.73 -12.68 -16.80
C ASN A 360 9.15 -13.14 -16.51
N ASN A 361 10.05 -12.22 -16.19
CA ASN A 361 11.45 -12.49 -15.91
C ASN A 361 12.00 -11.48 -14.90
N GLN A 362 13.22 -11.73 -14.42
CA GLN A 362 13.88 -10.91 -13.40
C GLN A 362 14.19 -9.48 -13.87
N GLU A 363 14.51 -9.29 -15.14
CA GLU A 363 14.80 -7.96 -15.70
C GLU A 363 13.53 -7.08 -15.67
N GLU A 364 12.41 -7.60 -16.14
CA GLU A 364 11.10 -6.94 -16.06
C GLU A 364 10.67 -6.70 -14.60
N ALA A 365 10.97 -7.63 -13.69
CA ALA A 365 10.68 -7.47 -12.27
C ALA A 365 11.44 -6.27 -11.66
N LEU A 366 12.75 -6.15 -11.96
CA LEU A 366 13.57 -5.03 -11.52
C LEU A 366 13.11 -3.70 -12.12
N GLU A 367 12.74 -3.71 -13.41
CA GLU A 367 12.18 -2.53 -14.07
C GLU A 367 10.87 -2.08 -13.38
N TRP A 368 9.98 -3.01 -13.03
CA TRP A 368 8.75 -2.67 -12.30
C TRP A 368 9.00 -2.11 -10.92
N ILE A 369 10.00 -2.62 -10.19
CA ILE A 369 10.41 -2.05 -8.91
C ILE A 369 10.85 -0.60 -9.11
N GLU A 370 11.68 -0.30 -10.12
CA GLU A 370 12.11 1.07 -10.43
C GLU A 370 10.90 1.96 -10.78
N ILE A 371 9.97 1.47 -11.60
CA ILE A 371 8.78 2.22 -11.99
C ILE A 371 7.94 2.57 -10.76
N LEU A 372 7.66 1.61 -9.87
CA LEU A 372 6.87 1.81 -8.66
C LEU A 372 7.55 2.79 -7.69
N GLU A 373 8.86 2.70 -7.52
CA GLU A 373 9.64 3.65 -6.71
C GLU A 373 9.57 5.08 -7.25
N GLN A 374 9.68 5.25 -8.57
CA GLN A 374 9.50 6.58 -9.17
C GLN A 374 8.07 7.12 -9.00
N GLN A 375 7.06 6.26 -9.05
CA GLN A 375 5.69 6.69 -8.73
C GLN A 375 5.56 7.14 -7.26
N ARG A 376 6.19 6.42 -6.32
CA ARG A 376 6.23 6.83 -4.90
C ARG A 376 6.87 8.21 -4.77
N ASN A 377 7.96 8.46 -5.48
CA ASN A 377 8.66 9.76 -5.48
C ASN A 377 7.82 10.88 -6.10
N LEU A 378 7.06 10.59 -7.16
CA LEU A 378 6.13 11.57 -7.75
C LEU A 378 5.05 11.97 -6.75
N ILE A 379 4.44 10.99 -6.08
CA ILE A 379 3.32 11.21 -5.15
C ILE A 379 3.77 11.79 -3.80
N SER A 380 4.95 11.42 -3.30
CA SER A 380 5.49 11.89 -2.02
C SER A 380 5.57 13.43 -1.97
N ASN A 381 5.91 14.03 -3.11
CA ASN A 381 6.07 15.47 -3.32
C ASN A 381 4.76 16.27 -3.40
N ILE A 382 3.60 15.61 -3.51
CA ILE A 382 2.30 16.30 -3.59
C ILE A 382 1.75 16.58 -2.19
N LYS A 383 1.64 17.83 -1.76
CA LYS A 383 0.99 18.15 -0.46
C LYS A 383 -0.52 17.88 -0.55
N GLU A 384 -1.09 17.05 0.34
CA GLU A 384 -2.53 16.72 0.37
C GLU A 384 -3.34 17.83 1.03
N LEU A 385 -3.63 18.89 0.27
CA LEU A 385 -4.40 20.07 0.71
C LEU A 385 -5.25 20.64 -0.44
N GLY A 386 -6.48 21.04 -0.15
CA GLY A 386 -7.37 21.68 -1.12
C GLY A 386 -7.58 20.81 -2.37
N ASP A 387 -7.38 21.39 -3.56
CA ASP A 387 -7.62 20.73 -4.84
C ASP A 387 -6.75 19.46 -5.07
N SER A 388 -5.56 19.41 -4.48
CA SER A 388 -4.68 18.24 -4.62
C SER A 388 -5.22 16.95 -4.02
N MET A 389 -6.20 17.05 -3.10
CA MET A 389 -6.91 15.87 -2.59
C MET A 389 -7.65 15.15 -3.72
N GLN A 390 -8.20 15.88 -4.70
CA GLN A 390 -8.91 15.27 -5.84
C GLN A 390 -7.94 14.51 -6.74
N GLY A 391 -6.78 15.09 -7.02
CA GLY A 391 -5.69 14.44 -7.75
C GLY A 391 -5.22 13.15 -7.07
N LEU A 392 -4.88 13.23 -5.79
CA LEU A 392 -4.47 12.05 -5.01
C LEU A 392 -5.59 11.00 -4.95
N GLN A 393 -6.86 11.41 -4.81
CA GLN A 393 -7.97 10.46 -4.82
C GLN A 393 -8.11 9.75 -6.18
N ALA A 394 -7.95 10.48 -7.30
CA ALA A 394 -7.96 9.90 -8.64
C ALA A 394 -6.83 8.88 -8.80
N TYR A 395 -5.61 9.20 -8.34
CA TYR A 395 -4.49 8.26 -8.38
C TYR A 395 -4.71 7.04 -7.49
N ARG A 396 -5.22 7.23 -6.27
CA ARG A 396 -5.59 6.14 -5.36
C ARG A 396 -6.61 5.19 -6.00
N ASN A 397 -7.63 5.75 -6.65
CA ASN A 397 -8.65 4.96 -7.32
C ASN A 397 -8.10 4.25 -8.56
N PHE A 398 -7.16 4.86 -9.28
CA PHE A 398 -6.44 4.21 -10.37
C PHE A 398 -5.72 2.94 -9.90
N LEU A 399 -4.94 3.02 -8.82
CA LEU A 399 -4.26 1.85 -8.25
C LEU A 399 -5.23 0.77 -7.77
N GLY A 400 -6.38 1.19 -7.22
CA GLY A 400 -7.39 0.29 -6.67
C GLY A 400 -8.39 -0.27 -7.68
N SER A 401 -8.29 0.06 -8.98
CA SER A 401 -9.26 -0.35 -10.01
C SER A 401 -8.62 -1.25 -11.06
N ILE A 402 -9.46 -1.88 -11.89
CA ILE A 402 -9.03 -2.79 -12.97
C ILE A 402 -9.59 -2.33 -14.33
N GLY A 403 -8.91 -2.71 -15.40
CA GLY A 403 -9.35 -2.46 -16.79
C GLY A 403 -9.72 -1.00 -17.09
N ASN A 404 -10.82 -0.79 -17.82
CA ASN A 404 -11.27 0.53 -18.29
C ASN A 404 -11.52 1.53 -17.14
N MET A 405 -11.92 1.06 -15.96
CA MET A 405 -12.13 1.93 -14.80
C MET A 405 -10.80 2.49 -14.27
N ALA A 406 -9.74 1.66 -14.24
CA ALA A 406 -8.40 2.13 -13.89
C ALA A 406 -7.94 3.23 -14.86
N LEU A 407 -8.14 3.00 -16.17
CA LEU A 407 -7.77 3.95 -17.20
C LEU A 407 -8.52 5.29 -17.09
N ASP A 408 -9.81 5.27 -16.74
CA ASP A 408 -10.59 6.49 -16.51
C ASP A 408 -10.07 7.29 -15.29
N TYR A 409 -9.77 6.61 -14.18
CA TYR A 409 -9.16 7.27 -13.02
C TYR A 409 -7.77 7.83 -13.33
N PHE A 410 -6.95 7.10 -14.11
CA PHE A 410 -5.66 7.59 -14.54
C PHE A 410 -5.78 8.78 -15.51
N SER A 411 -6.82 8.81 -16.33
CA SER A 411 -7.13 9.93 -17.22
C SER A 411 -7.44 11.19 -16.41
N HIS A 412 -8.31 11.07 -15.39
CA HIS A 412 -8.59 12.16 -14.45
C HIS A 412 -7.33 12.65 -13.74
N PHE A 413 -6.49 11.72 -13.27
CA PHE A 413 -5.21 12.06 -12.67
C PHE A 413 -4.31 12.80 -13.66
N SER A 414 -4.19 12.34 -14.91
CA SER A 414 -3.30 12.91 -15.93
C SER A 414 -3.66 14.36 -16.26
N TYR A 415 -4.96 14.67 -16.41
CA TYR A 415 -5.44 16.03 -16.60
C TYR A 415 -5.13 16.93 -15.40
N TRP A 416 -5.44 16.45 -14.19
CA TRP A 416 -5.16 17.19 -12.97
C TRP A 416 -3.67 17.42 -12.77
N TYR A 417 -2.85 16.37 -12.95
CA TYR A 417 -1.41 16.41 -12.71
C TYR A 417 -0.69 17.33 -13.69
N GLY A 418 -1.08 17.34 -14.98
CA GLY A 418 -0.52 18.29 -15.95
C GLY A 418 -0.71 19.75 -15.52
N ASN A 419 -1.90 20.10 -15.01
CA ASN A 419 -2.16 21.43 -14.46
C ASN A 419 -1.38 21.69 -13.16
N TYR A 420 -1.39 20.73 -12.23
CA TYR A 420 -0.67 20.82 -10.96
C TYR A 420 0.83 21.05 -11.18
N LEU A 421 1.46 20.22 -12.02
CA LEU A 421 2.87 20.30 -12.38
C LEU A 421 3.22 21.69 -12.89
N MET A 422 2.48 22.21 -13.87
CA MET A 422 2.74 23.54 -14.42
C MET A 422 2.61 24.65 -13.37
N GLN A 423 1.63 24.56 -12.47
CA GLN A 423 1.47 25.53 -11.38
C GLN A 423 2.65 25.49 -10.41
N GLN A 424 3.14 24.30 -10.06
CA GLN A 424 4.28 24.14 -9.15
C GLN A 424 5.59 24.62 -9.78
N LEU A 425 5.85 24.25 -11.03
CA LEU A 425 7.03 24.73 -11.77
C LEU A 425 7.04 26.25 -11.93
N THR A 426 5.87 26.87 -12.15
CA THR A 426 5.75 28.34 -12.21
C THR A 426 6.13 29.01 -10.89
N LYS A 427 5.83 28.36 -9.76
CA LYS A 427 6.24 28.82 -8.42
C LYS A 427 7.70 28.53 -8.10
N GLY A 428 8.44 27.90 -9.02
CA GLY A 428 9.84 27.49 -8.81
C GLY A 428 10.00 26.17 -8.06
N ASN A 429 8.91 25.44 -7.80
CA ASN A 429 8.92 24.20 -7.05
C ASN A 429 9.37 23.03 -7.93
N LYS A 430 10.68 22.90 -8.15
CA LYS A 430 11.29 21.85 -8.98
C LYS A 430 11.36 20.46 -8.33
N PHE A 431 10.93 20.34 -7.08
CA PHE A 431 10.81 19.04 -6.41
C PHE A 431 9.63 18.21 -6.96
N VAL A 432 8.67 18.84 -7.63
CA VAL A 432 7.59 18.13 -8.35
C VAL A 432 8.14 17.64 -9.68
N ARG A 433 7.97 16.34 -9.95
CA ARG A 433 8.64 15.64 -11.05
C ARG A 433 7.73 15.38 -12.22
N THR A 434 8.31 15.31 -13.41
CA THR A 434 7.57 14.87 -14.61
C THR A 434 7.41 13.35 -14.63
N PHE A 435 6.44 12.85 -15.39
CA PHE A 435 6.45 11.43 -15.76
C PHE A 435 7.60 11.16 -16.74
N LYS A 436 8.18 9.96 -16.67
CA LYS A 436 9.07 9.46 -17.73
C LYS A 436 8.25 8.81 -18.83
N ILE A 437 8.56 9.13 -20.08
CA ILE A 437 7.88 8.56 -21.25
C ILE A 437 8.04 7.03 -21.26
N GLU A 438 9.22 6.54 -20.92
CA GLU A 438 9.49 5.09 -20.87
C GLU A 438 8.55 4.36 -19.89
N HIS A 439 8.20 5.01 -18.78
CA HIS A 439 7.33 4.44 -17.75
C HIS A 439 5.86 4.49 -18.19
N LEU A 440 5.43 5.59 -18.82
CA LEU A 440 4.10 5.69 -19.41
C LEU A 440 3.91 4.62 -20.50
N ASN A 441 4.92 4.36 -21.33
CA ASN A 441 4.88 3.28 -22.32
C ASN A 441 4.54 1.95 -21.65
N LYS A 442 5.23 1.59 -20.56
CA LYS A 442 4.99 0.34 -19.80
C LYS A 442 3.58 0.29 -19.20
N PHE A 443 3.13 1.39 -18.59
CA PHE A 443 1.77 1.51 -18.05
C PHE A 443 0.71 1.20 -19.11
N TYR A 444 0.77 1.91 -20.25
CA TYR A 444 -0.26 1.78 -21.29
C TYR A 444 -0.15 0.47 -22.08
N GLN A 445 1.06 -0.09 -22.24
CA GLN A 445 1.23 -1.42 -22.82
C GLN A 445 0.56 -2.49 -21.96
N ASN A 446 0.78 -2.47 -20.64
CA ASN A 446 0.20 -3.47 -19.73
C ASN A 446 -1.29 -3.24 -19.42
N MET A 447 -1.81 -2.04 -19.67
CA MET A 447 -3.24 -1.76 -19.65
C MET A 447 -3.92 -1.98 -21.01
N SER A 448 -3.16 -2.27 -22.08
CA SER A 448 -3.73 -2.55 -23.39
C SER A 448 -4.53 -3.85 -23.34
N THR A 449 -5.71 -3.86 -23.94
CA THR A 449 -6.55 -5.05 -24.08
C THR A 449 -6.81 -5.31 -25.56
N GLN A 450 -7.39 -6.47 -25.88
CA GLN A 450 -7.83 -6.76 -27.26
C GLN A 450 -8.89 -5.75 -27.75
N GLU A 451 -9.72 -5.25 -26.84
CA GLU A 451 -10.77 -4.27 -27.14
C GLU A 451 -10.25 -2.82 -27.18
N LEU A 452 -9.13 -2.54 -26.49
CA LEU A 452 -8.52 -1.22 -26.42
C LEU A 452 -7.00 -1.28 -26.59
N ASN A 453 -6.56 -1.10 -27.83
CA ASN A 453 -5.15 -1.14 -28.19
C ASN A 453 -4.45 0.21 -27.93
N LEU A 454 -4.08 0.46 -26.68
CA LEU A 454 -3.35 1.69 -26.30
C LEU A 454 -1.96 1.74 -26.95
N THR A 455 -1.37 0.58 -27.24
CA THR A 455 -0.07 0.46 -27.89
C THR A 455 -0.07 1.03 -29.31
N GLU A 456 -1.16 0.85 -30.07
CA GLU A 456 -1.34 1.46 -31.40
C GLU A 456 -1.33 2.99 -31.32
N ILE A 457 -1.98 3.56 -30.30
CA ILE A 457 -2.08 5.01 -30.12
C ILE A 457 -0.71 5.60 -29.77
N ILE A 458 -0.03 5.05 -28.75
CA ILE A 458 1.21 5.64 -28.22
C ILE A 458 2.40 5.49 -29.18
N LYS A 459 2.37 4.53 -30.11
CA LYS A 459 3.39 4.32 -31.15
C LYS A 459 3.07 5.00 -32.47
N ASN A 460 1.95 5.72 -32.56
CA ASN A 460 1.57 6.42 -33.78
C ASN A 460 2.39 7.72 -33.93
N ASP A 461 3.04 7.91 -35.08
CA ASP A 461 3.89 9.07 -35.34
C ASP A 461 3.13 10.40 -35.16
N GLY A 462 1.87 10.44 -35.57
CA GLY A 462 0.99 11.59 -35.39
C GLY A 462 0.74 11.94 -33.93
N PHE A 463 0.42 10.93 -33.11
CA PHE A 463 0.27 11.12 -31.67
C PHE A 463 1.56 11.59 -31.01
N GLU A 464 2.70 10.94 -31.31
CA GLU A 464 3.99 11.32 -30.76
C GLU A 464 4.40 12.74 -31.14
N ALA A 465 4.18 13.14 -32.40
CA ALA A 465 4.47 14.48 -32.89
C ALA A 465 3.65 15.55 -32.17
N VAL A 466 2.34 15.33 -32.01
CA VAL A 466 1.45 16.25 -31.27
C VAL A 466 1.85 16.32 -29.80
N ALA A 467 2.06 15.19 -29.13
CA ALA A 467 2.49 15.15 -27.73
C ALA A 467 3.84 15.87 -27.52
N LYS A 468 4.78 15.69 -28.45
CA LYS A 468 6.07 16.40 -28.42
C LYS A 468 5.91 17.90 -28.61
N ALA A 469 5.06 18.35 -29.53
CA ALA A 469 4.77 19.77 -29.73
C ALA A 469 4.16 20.41 -28.47
N ILE A 470 3.25 19.71 -27.80
CA ILE A 470 2.69 20.09 -26.51
C ILE A 470 3.83 20.26 -25.49
N ARG A 471 4.66 19.24 -25.30
CA ARG A 471 5.77 19.25 -24.34
C ARG A 471 6.76 20.39 -24.55
N LYS A 472 7.13 20.63 -25.81
CA LYS A 472 8.00 21.74 -26.24
C LYS A 472 7.36 23.12 -26.11
N SER A 473 6.07 23.19 -25.80
CA SER A 473 5.33 24.43 -25.55
C SER A 473 4.94 24.61 -24.08
N THR A 474 5.17 23.60 -23.25
CA THR A 474 4.75 23.59 -21.84
C THR A 474 5.94 23.28 -20.92
N VAL A 475 6.08 22.02 -20.51
CA VAL A 475 6.98 21.57 -19.45
C VAL A 475 8.45 21.75 -19.82
N SER A 476 8.86 21.46 -21.07
CA SER A 476 10.27 21.66 -21.46
C SER A 476 10.71 23.11 -21.32
N LEU A 477 9.83 24.07 -21.67
CA LEU A 477 10.13 25.50 -21.54
C LEU A 477 10.19 25.97 -20.08
N GLN A 478 9.46 25.33 -19.17
CA GLN A 478 9.56 25.64 -17.75
C GLN A 478 10.93 25.31 -17.17
N TYR A 479 11.55 24.22 -17.65
CA TYR A 479 12.92 23.86 -17.25
C TYR A 479 14.00 24.67 -17.97
N THR A 480 13.70 25.24 -19.14
CA THR A 480 14.62 26.16 -19.83
C THR A 480 14.83 27.46 -19.01
N PRO A 481 16.07 27.90 -18.77
CA PRO A 481 16.36 29.19 -18.13
C PRO A 481 15.68 30.37 -18.84
N LYS A 482 15.18 31.36 -18.08
CA LYS A 482 14.35 32.45 -18.63
C LYS A 482 15.04 33.22 -19.77
N ASP A 483 16.33 33.44 -19.65
CA ASP A 483 17.23 34.10 -20.61
C ASP A 483 17.43 33.29 -21.90
N GLN A 484 17.27 31.97 -21.84
CA GLN A 484 17.41 31.05 -22.97
C GLN A 484 16.07 30.70 -23.63
N ARG A 485 14.93 31.15 -23.07
CA ARG A 485 13.60 30.86 -23.60
C ARG A 485 13.36 31.63 -24.89
N LYS A 486 13.17 30.87 -25.97
CA LYS A 486 12.87 31.40 -27.32
C LYS A 486 11.38 31.46 -27.64
N PHE A 487 10.54 30.90 -26.77
CA PHE A 487 9.10 30.73 -26.98
C PHE A 487 8.34 31.00 -25.68
N GLU A 488 7.07 31.40 -25.80
CA GLU A 488 6.18 31.58 -24.66
C GLU A 488 5.66 30.24 -24.14
N ILE A 489 5.42 30.19 -22.82
CA ILE A 489 4.90 29.00 -22.14
C ILE A 489 3.37 29.00 -22.23
N ARG A 490 2.80 27.92 -22.75
CA ARG A 490 1.35 27.77 -22.89
C ARG A 490 0.73 27.18 -21.62
N TYR A 491 0.23 28.04 -20.75
CA TYR A 491 -0.48 27.64 -19.54
C TYR A 491 -1.91 27.16 -19.82
N GLY A 492 -2.46 26.32 -18.94
CA GLY A 492 -3.85 25.85 -19.02
C GLY A 492 -4.12 24.82 -20.12
N LEU A 493 -3.10 24.36 -20.85
CA LEU A 493 -3.27 23.43 -21.97
C LEU A 493 -3.89 22.09 -21.54
N ALA A 494 -3.52 21.54 -20.38
CA ALA A 494 -4.11 20.29 -19.86
C ALA A 494 -5.62 20.48 -19.56
N GLN A 495 -6.02 21.63 -19.02
CA GLN A 495 -7.44 21.96 -18.82
C GLN A 495 -8.20 22.12 -20.14
N GLN A 496 -7.57 22.73 -21.15
CA GLN A 496 -8.15 22.86 -22.48
C GLN A 496 -8.32 21.49 -23.14
N LEU A 497 -7.30 20.61 -23.06
CA LEU A 497 -7.39 19.23 -23.53
C LEU A 497 -8.57 18.50 -22.87
N GLN A 498 -8.70 18.57 -21.55
CA GLN A 498 -9.81 17.95 -20.83
C GLN A 498 -11.18 18.44 -21.32
N ASN A 499 -11.32 19.76 -21.52
CA ASN A 499 -12.57 20.36 -21.95
C ASN A 499 -12.91 20.05 -23.40
N LYS A 500 -11.90 20.05 -24.28
CA LYS A 500 -12.06 19.84 -25.73
C LYS A 500 -12.16 18.37 -26.10
N ALA A 501 -11.60 17.48 -25.29
CA ALA A 501 -11.74 16.03 -25.46
C ALA A 501 -13.17 15.50 -25.17
N LYS A 502 -14.14 16.38 -24.88
CA LYS A 502 -15.56 16.01 -24.75
C LYS A 502 -16.20 15.63 -26.09
N SER A 503 -15.72 16.17 -27.20
CA SER A 503 -16.14 15.79 -28.56
C SER A 503 -14.92 15.62 -29.45
N LYS A 504 -15.09 14.90 -30.56
CA LYS A 504 -14.02 14.64 -31.52
C LYS A 504 -13.68 15.91 -32.29
N GLU A 505 -14.70 16.64 -32.70
CA GLU A 505 -14.63 17.85 -33.50
C GLU A 505 -13.95 18.98 -32.72
N ASP A 506 -14.30 19.15 -31.44
CA ASP A 506 -13.65 20.14 -30.57
C ASP A 506 -12.17 19.83 -30.38
N LEU A 507 -11.82 18.56 -30.14
CA LEU A 507 -10.43 18.16 -29.93
C LEU A 507 -9.61 18.29 -31.22
N ALA A 508 -10.14 17.84 -32.36
CA ALA A 508 -9.47 17.97 -33.65
C ALA A 508 -9.22 19.44 -34.02
N THR A 509 -10.24 20.30 -33.84
CA THR A 509 -10.12 21.75 -34.09
C THR A 509 -9.06 22.38 -33.19
N PHE A 510 -9.12 22.09 -31.89
CA PHE A 510 -8.16 22.62 -30.92
C PHE A 510 -6.72 22.21 -31.24
N ILE A 511 -6.49 20.94 -31.58
CA ILE A 511 -5.15 20.45 -31.95
C ILE A 511 -4.68 21.07 -33.27
N GLY A 512 -5.55 21.18 -34.28
CA GLY A 512 -5.22 21.84 -35.55
C GLY A 512 -4.79 23.29 -35.36
N GLU A 513 -5.56 24.07 -34.59
CA GLU A 513 -5.22 25.46 -34.27
C GLU A 513 -3.92 25.57 -33.45
N PHE A 514 -3.75 24.69 -32.46
CA PHE A 514 -2.54 24.63 -31.63
C PHE A 514 -1.30 24.35 -32.49
N ILE A 515 -1.35 23.33 -33.35
CA ILE A 515 -0.23 22.95 -34.22
C ILE A 515 0.05 24.02 -35.27
N GLY A 516 -0.98 24.62 -35.87
CA GLY A 516 -0.83 25.75 -36.79
C GLY A 516 -0.07 26.91 -36.14
N THR A 517 -0.44 27.26 -34.91
CA THR A 517 0.24 28.31 -34.15
C THR A 517 1.67 27.90 -33.78
N TYR A 518 1.86 26.66 -33.32
CA TYR A 518 3.16 26.12 -32.95
C TYR A 518 4.15 26.13 -34.14
N ASN A 519 3.74 25.64 -35.31
CA ASN A 519 4.54 25.62 -36.52
C ASN A 519 4.86 27.04 -37.02
N ALA A 520 3.88 27.95 -36.98
CA ALA A 520 4.09 29.35 -37.38
C ALA A 520 5.11 30.06 -36.47
N GLU A 521 5.03 29.88 -35.16
CA GLU A 521 6.03 30.38 -34.20
C GLU A 521 7.42 29.78 -34.46
N THR A 522 7.50 28.48 -34.76
CA THR A 522 8.76 27.81 -35.09
C THR A 522 9.41 28.42 -36.33
N ALA A 523 8.62 28.63 -37.40
CA ALA A 523 9.08 29.21 -38.64
C ALA A 523 9.59 30.65 -38.44
N ARG A 524 8.81 31.49 -37.75
CA ARG A 524 9.24 32.86 -37.39
C ARG A 524 10.52 32.89 -36.57
N ASN A 525 10.73 31.91 -35.68
CA ASN A 525 11.97 31.79 -34.92
C ASN A 525 13.14 31.36 -35.82
N ALA A 526 12.92 30.45 -36.78
CA ALA A 526 13.93 30.03 -37.74
C ALA A 526 14.37 31.20 -38.63
N GLU A 527 13.43 32.01 -39.12
CA GLU A 527 13.70 33.22 -39.90
C GLU A 527 14.60 34.20 -39.13
N LYS A 528 14.29 34.43 -37.84
CA LYS A 528 15.12 35.29 -36.96
C LYS A 528 16.51 34.71 -36.66
N ASN A 529 16.69 33.40 -36.77
CA ASN A 529 17.92 32.68 -36.39
C ASN A 529 18.67 32.09 -37.60
N GLY A 530 18.59 32.73 -38.77
CA GLY A 530 19.37 32.33 -39.94
C GLY A 530 18.94 30.99 -40.55
N GLY A 531 17.64 30.69 -40.52
CA GLY A 531 17.03 29.52 -41.14
C GLY A 531 17.12 28.22 -40.33
N LYS A 532 17.71 28.24 -39.12
CA LYS A 532 17.82 27.06 -38.26
C LYS A 532 16.64 27.00 -37.27
N PRO A 533 15.69 26.07 -37.42
CA PRO A 533 14.57 25.96 -36.50
C PRO A 533 15.02 25.45 -35.13
N SER A 534 14.61 26.14 -34.06
CA SER A 534 14.93 25.74 -32.67
C SER A 534 14.10 24.54 -32.18
N ARG A 535 13.03 24.17 -32.89
CA ARG A 535 12.16 23.01 -32.60
C ARG A 535 11.65 22.41 -33.91
N ALA A 536 11.30 21.11 -33.90
CA ALA A 536 10.74 20.45 -35.07
C ALA A 536 9.27 20.86 -35.27
N ASN A 537 8.87 21.06 -36.52
CA ASN A 537 7.46 21.22 -36.91
C ASN A 537 6.75 19.87 -36.89
N VAL A 538 5.43 19.91 -36.70
CA VAL A 538 4.56 18.75 -36.96
C VAL A 538 4.15 18.78 -38.43
N LYS A 539 4.32 17.68 -39.14
CA LYS A 539 4.04 17.55 -40.58
C LYS A 539 2.55 17.29 -40.83
N ASP A 540 2.10 17.59 -42.04
CA ASP A 540 0.71 17.32 -42.45
C ASP A 540 0.38 15.82 -42.38
N GLU A 541 1.31 14.95 -42.78
CA GLU A 541 1.16 13.49 -42.67
C GLU A 541 0.97 13.03 -41.22
N GLU A 542 1.73 13.61 -40.27
CA GLU A 542 1.60 13.32 -38.85
C GLU A 542 0.25 13.79 -38.30
N LEU A 543 -0.23 14.97 -38.73
CA LEU A 543 -1.57 15.45 -38.38
C LEU A 543 -2.68 14.56 -38.92
N ILE A 544 -2.57 14.09 -40.17
CA ILE A 544 -3.54 13.17 -40.76
C ILE A 544 -3.59 11.85 -39.97
N GLN A 545 -2.42 11.31 -39.60
CA GLN A 545 -2.35 10.12 -38.75
C GLN A 545 -3.02 10.35 -37.39
N PHE A 546 -2.77 11.51 -36.75
CA PHE A 546 -3.42 11.87 -35.49
C PHE A 546 -4.95 11.93 -35.62
N TYR A 547 -5.49 12.54 -36.68
CA TYR A 547 -6.93 12.58 -36.91
C TYR A 547 -7.51 11.18 -37.15
N SER A 548 -6.79 10.30 -37.82
CA SER A 548 -7.21 8.89 -37.97
C SER A 548 -7.32 8.18 -36.61
N LEU A 549 -6.49 8.51 -35.63
CA LEU A 549 -6.65 7.97 -34.27
C LEU A 549 -7.92 8.48 -33.60
N LEU A 550 -8.26 9.76 -33.78
CA LEU A 550 -9.50 10.35 -33.26
C LEU A 550 -10.76 9.77 -33.92
N ASP A 551 -10.66 9.28 -35.16
CA ASP A 551 -11.76 8.56 -35.83
C ASP A 551 -12.03 7.21 -35.17
N LYS A 552 -10.97 6.54 -34.70
CA LYS A 552 -11.02 5.15 -34.20
C LYS A 552 -11.20 5.04 -32.69
N ASN A 553 -10.83 6.07 -31.93
CA ASN A 553 -10.73 6.01 -30.48
C ASN A 553 -11.55 7.11 -29.79
N PRO A 554 -11.99 6.89 -28.53
CA PRO A 554 -12.68 7.92 -27.77
C PRO A 554 -11.83 9.19 -27.63
N PRO A 555 -12.35 10.39 -27.96
CA PRO A 555 -11.61 11.65 -27.85
C PRO A 555 -11.10 11.92 -26.43
N ARG A 556 -11.88 11.53 -25.41
CA ARG A 556 -11.50 11.63 -23.99
C ARG A 556 -10.22 10.88 -23.66
N LEU A 557 -10.04 9.69 -24.24
CA LEU A 557 -8.85 8.87 -24.06
C LEU A 557 -7.65 9.53 -24.74
N ILE A 558 -7.79 9.94 -26.00
CA ILE A 558 -6.71 10.61 -26.74
C ILE A 558 -6.27 11.90 -26.02
N GLY A 559 -7.23 12.72 -25.57
CA GLY A 559 -6.92 13.93 -24.79
C GLY A 559 -6.18 13.63 -23.49
N ALA A 560 -6.50 12.53 -22.81
CA ALA A 560 -5.86 12.15 -21.56
C ALA A 560 -4.44 11.65 -21.78
N LEU A 561 -4.24 10.84 -22.83
CA LEU A 561 -2.91 10.40 -23.28
C LEU A 561 -2.04 11.59 -23.69
N LEU A 562 -2.60 12.58 -24.41
CA LEU A 562 -1.89 13.81 -24.71
C LEU A 562 -1.54 14.59 -23.43
N SER A 563 -2.39 14.59 -22.41
CA SER A 563 -2.11 15.23 -21.12
C SER A 563 -1.04 14.50 -20.31
N SER A 564 -0.89 13.19 -20.43
CA SER A 564 0.20 12.46 -19.77
C SER A 564 1.52 12.61 -20.55
N TYR A 565 1.54 12.29 -21.85
CA TYR A 565 2.76 12.34 -22.68
C TYR A 565 3.24 13.76 -23.01
N GLY A 566 2.30 14.71 -23.14
CA GLY A 566 2.61 16.11 -23.39
C GLY A 566 3.24 16.83 -22.20
N PHE A 567 3.16 16.25 -21.00
CA PHE A 567 3.75 16.79 -19.78
C PHE A 567 4.82 15.86 -19.17
N ALA A 568 5.13 14.76 -19.85
CA ALA A 568 6.24 13.86 -19.54
C ALA A 568 7.55 14.31 -20.19
N LEU A 569 8.70 13.90 -19.64
CA LEU A 569 10.02 14.10 -20.24
C LEU A 569 10.67 12.74 -20.56
N ASN A 570 11.54 12.71 -21.56
CA ASN A 570 12.46 11.58 -21.76
C ASN A 570 13.78 11.84 -21.02
N LYS A 571 14.62 10.80 -20.90
CA LYS A 571 15.94 10.90 -20.26
C LYS A 571 16.84 12.03 -20.80
N LYS A 572 16.70 12.41 -22.07
CA LYS A 572 17.51 13.48 -22.70
C LYS A 572 16.98 14.89 -22.39
N GLU A 573 15.72 15.01 -22.01
CA GLU A 573 15.04 16.27 -21.72
C GLU A 573 14.90 16.55 -20.21
N ALA A 574 15.07 15.50 -19.38
CA ALA A 574 15.06 15.63 -17.93
C ALA A 574 16.24 16.50 -17.46
N PRO A 575 16.01 17.49 -16.58
CA PRO A 575 17.09 18.31 -16.03
C PRO A 575 18.01 17.47 -15.13
N GLU A 576 19.29 17.83 -15.02
CA GLU A 576 20.28 17.13 -14.17
C GLU A 576 19.82 16.99 -12.70
N SER A 577 19.05 17.96 -12.20
CA SER A 577 18.44 17.92 -10.86
C SER A 577 17.32 16.88 -10.69
N GLU A 578 16.74 16.36 -11.78
CA GLU A 578 15.85 15.19 -11.75
C GLU A 578 16.68 13.90 -11.74
N VAL A 579 17.82 13.88 -12.42
CA VAL A 579 18.67 12.69 -12.56
C VAL A 579 19.47 12.39 -11.28
N GLN A 580 20.09 13.40 -10.67
CA GLN A 580 20.90 13.22 -9.44
C GLN A 580 20.07 12.87 -8.19
N ASP A 581 18.82 13.34 -8.13
CA ASP A 581 17.92 12.98 -7.03
C ASP A 581 17.32 11.58 -7.20
N ASP A 582 17.20 11.06 -8.43
CA ASP A 582 16.77 9.68 -8.68
C ASP A 582 17.85 8.67 -8.22
N GLU A 583 19.13 8.95 -8.47
CA GLU A 583 20.25 8.12 -7.97
C GLU A 583 20.32 8.13 -6.43
N ASN A 584 20.13 9.30 -5.81
CA ASN A 584 20.11 9.40 -4.35
C ASN A 584 18.84 8.78 -3.72
N ASN A 585 17.68 8.84 -4.38
CA ASN A 585 16.44 8.24 -3.88
C ASN A 585 16.40 6.71 -4.03
N GLN A 586 17.14 6.12 -4.98
CA GLN A 586 17.31 4.67 -5.07
C GLN A 586 18.07 4.10 -3.85
N GLU A 587 18.86 4.93 -3.17
CA GLU A 587 19.55 4.58 -1.90
C GLU A 587 18.80 5.04 -0.63
N GLU A 588 17.82 5.95 -0.74
CA GLU A 588 17.15 6.62 0.40
C GLU A 588 15.75 6.08 0.76
N ASN A 589 15.24 5.04 0.07
CA ASN A 589 13.86 4.55 0.25
C ASN A 589 13.70 3.30 1.11
#